data_AF-A0A1E2UKQ5-F1
#
_entry.id   AF-A0A1E2UKQ5-F1
#
_cell.length_a   1.000
_cell.length_b   1.000
_cell.length_c   1.000
_cell.angle_alpha   90.00
_cell.angle_beta   90.00
_cell.angle_gamma   90.00
#
_symmetry.space_group_name_H-M   'P 1'
#
loop_
_entity.id
_entity.type
_entity.pdbx_description
1 polymer ?
#
loop_
_entity_poly.entity_id
_entity_poly.type
_entity_poly.pdbx_seq_one_letter_code
_entity_poly.pdbx_strand_id
1 'polypeptide(L)'
;MLKNLILASMATFTLLVAGCNGGGDDVEVEEFRINGSSSELEDGRVTIDSAINNGEFELVWEVDDDNASGYNAYFWLSVNSNLDEDNDIRFYYVWCGEYGRCDHDDRNEEDCWFDNNLEMVCEDDDNYEYDVDELIDSLPEDLYVIIEACNGADCDTEVVPVRLR
;
A
#
# COMPACT_ATOMS: atom_id res chain seq x y z
N MET A 1 5.19 -38.54 -50.53
CA MET A 1 3.78 -38.87 -50.24
C MET A 1 3.27 -37.91 -49.18
N LEU A 2 2.10 -37.32 -49.45
CA LEU A 2 1.29 -36.37 -48.67
C LEU A 2 1.95 -35.46 -47.61
N LYS A 3 2.00 -34.17 -47.95
CA LYS A 3 1.97 -33.02 -47.05
C LYS A 3 0.63 -33.00 -46.28
N ASN A 4 0.62 -32.55 -45.03
CA ASN A 4 -0.47 -31.81 -44.37
C ASN A 4 0.09 -31.26 -43.04
N LEU A 5 0.49 -30.00 -43.01
CA LEU A 5 -0.31 -28.79 -42.69
C LEU A 5 -0.79 -28.73 -41.22
N ILE A 6 -0.23 -27.71 -40.57
CA ILE A 6 -0.44 -27.16 -39.23
C ILE A 6 -1.91 -26.78 -39.03
N LEU A 7 -2.45 -27.09 -37.85
CA LEU A 7 -3.61 -26.38 -37.29
C LEU A 7 -3.23 -25.89 -35.90
N ALA A 8 -2.98 -24.59 -35.83
CA ALA A 8 -2.76 -23.83 -34.62
C ALA A 8 -4.08 -23.71 -33.84
N SER A 9 -4.13 -24.19 -32.61
CA SER A 9 -5.19 -23.85 -31.66
C SER A 9 -4.81 -22.54 -30.97
N MET A 10 -5.20 -21.42 -31.58
CA MET A 10 -5.30 -20.14 -30.87
C MET A 10 -6.44 -20.25 -29.87
N ALA A 11 -6.10 -20.41 -28.58
CA ALA A 11 -7.05 -20.20 -27.49
C ALA A 11 -7.31 -18.69 -27.38
N THR A 12 -8.50 -18.29 -27.80
CA THR A 12 -9.04 -16.94 -27.64
C THR A 12 -9.31 -16.75 -26.15
N PHE A 13 -8.47 -15.98 -25.45
CA PHE A 13 -8.79 -15.53 -24.10
C PHE A 13 -9.72 -14.33 -24.24
N THR A 14 -10.98 -14.55 -23.90
CA THR A 14 -12.06 -13.56 -23.95
C THR A 14 -11.77 -12.47 -22.92
N LEU A 15 -11.46 -11.27 -23.39
CA LEU A 15 -11.57 -10.04 -22.60
C LEU A 15 -13.04 -9.87 -22.22
N LEU A 16 -13.40 -10.19 -20.98
CA LEU A 16 -14.63 -9.70 -20.38
C LEU A 16 -14.39 -8.24 -19.99
N VAL A 17 -14.76 -7.35 -20.90
CA VAL A 17 -15.04 -5.95 -20.57
C VAL A 17 -16.37 -5.96 -19.82
N ALA A 18 -16.30 -6.00 -18.49
CA ALA A 18 -17.40 -5.54 -17.66
C ALA A 18 -17.17 -4.05 -17.46
N GLY A 19 -17.88 -3.23 -18.24
CA GLY A 19 -17.92 -1.80 -18.00
C GLY A 19 -18.69 -1.51 -16.71
N CYS A 20 -18.05 -0.87 -15.75
CA CYS A 20 -18.74 0.12 -14.93
C CYS A 20 -18.78 1.41 -15.74
N ASN A 21 -20.00 1.82 -16.08
CA ASN A 21 -20.29 3.14 -16.61
C ASN A 21 -20.75 3.95 -15.40
N GLY A 22 -19.81 4.39 -14.58
CA GLY A 22 -19.99 5.38 -13.53
C GLY A 22 -19.17 6.60 -13.96
N GLY A 23 -19.81 7.76 -14.04
CA GLY A 23 -19.06 9.01 -13.98
C GLY A 23 -19.38 9.55 -12.60
N GLY A 24 -18.41 9.55 -11.70
CA GLY A 24 -18.57 10.04 -10.35
C GLY A 24 -17.36 9.69 -9.52
N ASP A 25 -16.65 10.73 -9.08
CA ASP A 25 -15.68 10.76 -7.98
C ASP A 25 -14.87 9.46 -7.83
N ASP A 26 -14.20 9.05 -8.92
CA ASP A 26 -13.33 7.87 -8.92
C ASP A 26 -12.04 8.24 -8.15
N VAL A 27 -11.60 7.40 -7.21
CA VAL A 27 -10.30 7.52 -6.51
C VAL A 27 -9.33 6.51 -7.09
N GLU A 28 -8.13 6.95 -7.46
CA GLU A 28 -7.06 6.11 -7.99
C GLU A 28 -5.73 6.42 -7.29
N VAL A 29 -5.04 5.40 -6.79
CA VAL A 29 -3.69 5.53 -6.22
C VAL A 29 -2.68 5.53 -7.37
N GLU A 30 -2.21 6.71 -7.78
CA GLU A 30 -1.28 6.86 -8.90
C GLU A 30 0.16 6.43 -8.55
N GLU A 31 0.58 6.69 -7.31
CA GLU A 31 1.87 6.27 -6.77
C GLU A 31 1.67 5.69 -5.38
N PHE A 32 2.29 4.53 -5.13
CA PHE A 32 2.56 4.08 -3.78
C PHE A 32 3.92 3.39 -3.72
N ARG A 33 4.79 3.87 -2.84
CA ARG A 33 6.09 3.25 -2.57
C ARG A 33 6.53 3.51 -1.13
N ILE A 34 7.50 2.69 -0.72
CA ILE A 34 8.12 2.80 0.60
C ILE A 34 9.62 2.93 0.43
N ASN A 35 10.21 3.94 1.07
CA ASN A 35 11.65 4.05 1.20
C ASN A 35 12.02 3.47 2.56
N GLY A 36 12.48 2.22 2.55
CA GLY A 36 12.86 1.52 3.77
C GLY A 36 14.11 2.07 4.44
N SER A 37 14.40 1.58 5.65
CA SER A 37 15.58 1.98 6.41
C SER A 37 16.91 1.60 5.74
N SER A 38 16.86 0.68 4.78
CA SER A 38 17.96 0.34 3.87
C SER A 38 17.61 0.66 2.42
N SER A 39 18.60 1.16 1.66
CA SER A 39 18.46 1.41 0.22
C SER A 39 18.54 0.15 -0.65
N GLU A 40 18.93 -0.99 -0.08
CA GLU A 40 18.98 -2.27 -0.78
C GLU A 40 17.67 -3.04 -0.58
N LEU A 41 17.10 -3.50 -1.69
CA LEU A 41 16.00 -4.46 -1.66
C LEU A 41 16.54 -5.86 -1.35
N GLU A 42 15.91 -6.56 -0.42
CA GLU A 42 16.21 -7.96 -0.14
C GLU A 42 15.13 -8.85 -0.77
N ASP A 43 15.50 -9.71 -1.71
CA ASP A 43 14.55 -10.59 -2.42
C ASP A 43 13.36 -9.84 -3.05
N GLY A 44 13.59 -8.60 -3.49
CA GLY A 44 12.57 -7.72 -4.06
C GLY A 44 11.65 -7.05 -3.04
N ARG A 45 11.99 -7.08 -1.74
CA ARG A 45 11.25 -6.42 -0.66
C ARG A 45 11.97 -5.18 -0.18
N VAL A 46 11.19 -4.18 0.21
CA VAL A 46 11.69 -3.04 0.95
C VAL A 46 12.04 -3.50 2.37
N THR A 47 13.24 -3.16 2.84
CA THR A 47 13.68 -3.57 4.18
C THR A 47 13.38 -2.45 5.18
N ILE A 48 12.65 -2.77 6.24
CA ILE A 48 12.43 -1.91 7.41
C ILE A 48 13.06 -2.62 8.61
N ASP A 49 14.24 -2.16 8.98
CA ASP A 49 15.07 -2.77 10.03
C ASP A 49 15.22 -1.80 11.20
N SER A 50 14.72 -2.19 12.37
CA SER A 50 14.72 -1.40 13.59
C SER A 50 16.13 -1.05 14.10
N ALA A 51 17.16 -1.80 13.66
CA ALA A 51 18.56 -1.56 14.00
C ALA A 51 19.28 -0.62 13.00
N ILE A 52 18.67 -0.31 11.85
CA ILE A 52 19.20 0.62 10.84
C ILE A 52 18.40 1.92 10.87
N ASN A 53 19.07 3.07 11.02
CA ASN A 53 18.41 4.39 11.11
C ASN A 53 17.26 4.44 12.14
N ASN A 54 17.35 3.66 13.22
CA ASN A 54 16.29 3.50 14.23
C ASN A 54 14.94 3.04 13.64
N GLY A 55 14.95 2.24 12.57
CA GLY A 55 13.74 1.73 11.94
C GLY A 55 12.96 2.75 11.13
N GLU A 56 13.56 3.90 10.82
CA GLU A 56 12.95 4.95 10.00
C GLU A 56 12.67 4.47 8.57
N PHE A 57 11.45 4.71 8.09
CA PHE A 57 11.02 4.47 6.72
C PHE A 57 10.03 5.55 6.29
N GLU A 58 9.98 5.86 5.00
CA GLU A 58 9.10 6.89 4.45
C GLU A 58 8.00 6.24 3.59
N LEU A 59 6.74 6.57 3.89
CA LEU A 59 5.60 6.31 3.04
C LEU A 59 5.52 7.41 1.98
N VAL A 60 5.33 7.01 0.72
CA VAL A 60 5.15 7.95 -0.38
C VAL A 60 3.91 7.55 -1.17
N TRP A 61 2.98 8.49 -1.36
CA TRP A 61 1.78 8.25 -2.14
C TRP A 61 1.31 9.47 -2.92
N GLU A 62 0.60 9.23 -4.02
CA GLU A 62 -0.12 10.21 -4.82
C GLU A 62 -1.45 9.59 -5.22
N VAL A 63 -2.53 10.35 -5.11
CA VAL A 63 -3.90 9.89 -5.35
C VAL A 63 -4.61 10.91 -6.21
N ASP A 64 -5.21 10.47 -7.32
CA ASP A 64 -6.17 11.25 -8.10
C ASP A 64 -7.57 11.01 -7.51
N ASP A 65 -8.24 12.07 -7.07
CA ASP A 65 -9.60 12.03 -6.52
C ASP A 65 -10.67 12.60 -7.48
N ASP A 66 -10.33 12.76 -8.77
CA ASP A 66 -11.16 13.35 -9.83
C ASP A 66 -11.74 14.73 -9.48
N ASN A 67 -10.96 15.57 -8.81
CA ASN A 67 -11.36 16.90 -8.31
C ASN A 67 -12.46 16.84 -7.24
N ALA A 68 -12.48 15.79 -6.45
CA ALA A 68 -13.32 15.75 -5.27
C ALA A 68 -12.82 16.72 -4.18
N SER A 69 -13.44 16.66 -3.00
CA SER A 69 -13.07 17.53 -1.88
C SER A 69 -11.96 16.93 -1.00
N GLY A 70 -11.32 15.86 -1.45
CA GLY A 70 -10.38 15.06 -0.68
C GLY A 70 -10.76 13.59 -0.49
N TYR A 71 -9.80 12.83 0.02
CA TYR A 71 -9.86 11.39 0.29
C TYR A 71 -9.31 11.04 1.68
N ASN A 72 -9.59 9.82 2.12
CA ASN A 72 -8.96 9.22 3.30
C ASN A 72 -7.92 8.21 2.85
N ALA A 73 -6.71 8.28 3.38
CA ALA A 73 -5.68 7.24 3.19
C ALA A 73 -5.50 6.45 4.48
N TYR A 74 -5.63 5.14 4.38
CA TYR A 74 -5.40 4.17 5.44
C TYR A 74 -4.20 3.29 5.06
N PHE A 75 -3.27 3.10 5.98
CA PHE A 75 -2.10 2.25 5.76
C PHE A 75 -2.14 1.05 6.69
N TRP A 76 -2.02 -0.12 6.09
CA TRP A 76 -2.22 -1.41 6.72
C TRP A 76 -0.97 -2.25 6.59
N LEU A 77 -0.65 -2.98 7.65
CA LEU A 77 0.31 -4.06 7.63
C LEU A 77 -0.46 -5.38 7.53
N SER A 78 -0.06 -6.24 6.60
CA SER A 78 -0.73 -7.51 6.31
C SER A 78 0.26 -8.65 6.06
N VAL A 79 -0.15 -9.86 6.40
CA VAL A 79 0.54 -11.10 5.98
C VAL A 79 0.16 -11.53 4.55
N ASN A 80 -0.83 -10.88 3.93
CA ASN A 80 -1.29 -11.13 2.56
C ASN A 80 -1.18 -9.88 1.69
N SER A 81 -1.15 -10.07 0.36
CA SER A 81 -1.11 -8.96 -0.59
C SER A 81 -2.48 -8.32 -0.87
N ASN A 82 -3.55 -8.82 -0.25
CA ASN A 82 -4.90 -8.29 -0.40
C ASN A 82 -5.36 -7.84 0.98
N LEU A 83 -6.00 -6.66 1.05
CA LEU A 83 -6.51 -6.10 2.29
C LEU A 83 -7.62 -6.97 2.89
N ASP A 84 -7.51 -7.24 4.18
CA ASP A 84 -8.52 -7.84 5.04
C ASP A 84 -8.59 -7.01 6.33
N GLU A 85 -9.40 -5.95 6.32
CA GLU A 85 -9.53 -4.99 7.44
C GLU A 85 -9.84 -5.64 8.80
N ASP A 86 -10.42 -6.86 8.82
CA ASP A 86 -10.73 -7.59 10.05
C ASP A 86 -9.51 -8.32 10.64
N ASN A 87 -8.45 -8.55 9.85
CA ASN A 87 -7.26 -9.32 10.24
C ASN A 87 -5.94 -8.54 10.06
N ASP A 88 -5.94 -7.44 9.33
CA ASP A 88 -4.78 -6.58 9.10
C ASP A 88 -4.71 -5.46 10.14
N ILE A 89 -3.50 -4.94 10.38
CA ILE A 89 -3.27 -3.88 11.36
C ILE A 89 -3.13 -2.55 10.65
N ARG A 90 -4.09 -1.64 10.85
CA ARG A 90 -3.92 -0.25 10.44
C ARG A 90 -2.93 0.44 11.36
N PHE A 91 -1.82 0.92 10.80
CA PHE A 91 -0.77 1.62 11.55
C PHE A 91 -0.65 3.11 11.21
N TYR A 92 -1.36 3.59 10.18
CA TYR A 92 -1.44 5.02 9.91
C TYR A 92 -2.75 5.38 9.22
N TYR A 93 -3.22 6.60 9.45
CA TYR A 93 -4.40 7.16 8.83
C TYR A 93 -4.24 8.66 8.65
N VAL A 94 -4.63 9.14 7.48
CA VAL A 94 -4.63 10.57 7.18
C VAL A 94 -5.82 10.93 6.29
N TRP A 95 -6.39 12.11 6.54
CA TRP A 95 -7.38 12.72 5.66
C TRP A 95 -6.69 13.80 4.82
N CYS A 96 -6.82 13.70 3.49
CA CYS A 96 -6.27 14.63 2.51
C CYS A 96 -7.43 15.41 1.90
N GLY A 97 -7.41 16.74 1.98
CA GLY A 97 -8.49 17.62 1.51
C GLY A 97 -8.21 19.07 1.91
N GLU A 98 -9.15 20.00 1.71
CA GLU A 98 -8.92 21.45 1.96
C GLU A 98 -8.37 21.77 3.37
N TYR A 99 -8.71 20.95 4.35
CA TYR A 99 -8.23 21.06 5.74
C TYR A 99 -7.55 19.77 6.23
N GLY A 100 -7.15 18.91 5.30
CA GLY A 100 -6.43 17.68 5.54
C GLY A 100 -4.99 17.93 5.99
N ARG A 101 -4.32 16.85 6.41
CA ARG A 101 -2.90 16.89 6.79
C ARG A 101 -1.96 16.60 5.61
N CYS A 102 -2.50 16.01 4.56
CA CYS A 102 -1.85 15.75 3.30
C CYS A 102 -2.43 16.64 2.21
N ASP A 103 -1.63 16.84 1.16
CA ASP A 103 -2.05 17.49 -0.06
C ASP A 103 -2.88 16.51 -0.89
N HIS A 104 -4.05 16.94 -1.36
CA HIS A 104 -4.87 16.10 -2.22
C HIS A 104 -4.57 16.32 -3.71
N ASP A 105 -3.87 17.41 -4.05
CA ASP A 105 -3.50 17.76 -5.43
C ASP A 105 -2.03 17.41 -5.76
N ASP A 106 -1.22 17.08 -4.75
CA ASP A 106 0.22 16.82 -4.88
C ASP A 106 0.62 15.51 -4.17
N ARG A 107 1.80 15.00 -4.56
CA ARG A 107 2.47 13.85 -3.94
C ARG A 107 2.78 14.09 -2.46
N ASN A 108 2.48 13.10 -1.63
CA ASN A 108 2.65 13.11 -0.18
C ASN A 108 3.82 12.22 0.27
N GLU A 109 4.41 12.60 1.39
CA GLU A 109 5.50 11.92 2.07
C GLU A 109 5.19 11.91 3.58
N GLU A 110 5.37 10.77 4.24
CA GLU A 110 5.24 10.65 5.70
C GLU A 110 6.40 9.80 6.24
N ASP A 111 7.11 10.34 7.23
CA ASP A 111 8.14 9.63 7.96
C ASP A 111 7.52 8.76 9.07
N CYS A 112 7.93 7.51 9.11
CA CYS A 112 7.49 6.51 10.07
C CYS A 112 8.67 5.73 10.67
N TRP A 113 8.44 5.06 11.79
CA TRP A 113 9.44 4.26 12.51
C TRP A 113 8.86 2.91 12.92
N PHE A 114 9.68 1.87 12.79
CA PHE A 114 9.42 0.53 13.34
C PHE A 114 10.47 0.18 14.39
N ASP A 115 10.06 -0.15 15.60
CA ASP A 115 10.98 -0.35 16.71
C ASP A 115 11.13 -1.82 17.16
N ASN A 116 11.96 -2.05 18.18
CA ASN A 116 12.22 -3.41 18.68
C ASN A 116 11.13 -3.97 19.61
N ASN A 117 10.13 -3.15 19.97
CA ASN A 117 8.94 -3.58 20.69
C ASN A 117 7.86 -4.08 19.73
N LEU A 118 8.12 -4.07 18.41
CA LEU A 118 7.15 -4.36 17.36
C LEU A 118 6.04 -3.29 17.29
N GLU A 119 6.44 -2.03 17.47
CA GLU A 119 5.54 -0.88 17.36
C GLU A 119 5.85 -0.11 16.06
N MET A 120 4.81 0.39 15.39
CA MET A 120 4.92 1.35 14.29
C MET A 120 4.36 2.72 14.70
N VAL A 121 5.03 3.80 14.28
CA VAL A 121 4.66 5.20 14.56
C VAL A 121 4.95 6.05 13.33
N CYS A 122 4.12 7.05 13.03
CA CYS A 122 4.39 8.07 12.01
C CYS A 122 4.37 9.48 12.62
N GLU A 123 5.13 10.43 12.07
CA GLU A 123 5.47 11.73 12.70
C GLU A 123 4.23 12.53 13.11
N ASP A 124 3.19 12.54 12.28
CA ASP A 124 1.97 13.29 12.56
C ASP A 124 0.98 12.60 13.51
N ASP A 125 1.34 11.41 14.01
CA ASP A 125 0.52 10.61 14.95
C ASP A 125 1.17 10.49 16.34
N ASP A 126 1.74 11.59 16.83
CA ASP A 126 2.45 11.84 18.11
C ASP A 126 1.95 11.17 19.41
N ASN A 127 0.83 10.43 19.41
CA ASN A 127 0.33 9.67 20.56
C ASN A 127 -0.19 8.25 20.24
N TYR A 128 0.01 7.74 19.02
CA TYR A 128 -0.45 6.41 18.64
C TYR A 128 0.73 5.56 18.17
N GLU A 129 1.21 4.75 19.11
CA GLU A 129 2.03 3.57 18.82
C GLU A 129 1.06 2.44 18.42
N TYR A 130 1.32 1.83 17.28
CA TYR A 130 0.54 0.71 16.77
C TYR A 130 1.33 -0.58 17.01
N ASP A 131 0.89 -1.36 18.00
CA ASP A 131 1.39 -2.72 18.24
C ASP A 131 1.11 -3.58 17.01
N VAL A 132 2.16 -4.09 16.36
CA VAL A 132 2.07 -5.00 15.21
C VAL A 132 2.46 -6.44 15.56
N ASP A 133 2.60 -6.74 16.85
CA ASP A 133 3.02 -8.05 17.37
C ASP A 133 2.04 -9.19 17.03
N GLU A 134 0.76 -8.89 16.86
CA GLU A 134 -0.26 -9.89 16.48
C GLU A 134 -0.03 -10.49 15.08
N LEU A 135 0.72 -9.80 14.20
CA LEU A 135 1.09 -10.29 12.87
C LEU A 135 2.50 -10.90 12.79
N ILE A 136 3.34 -10.69 13.81
CA ILE A 136 4.77 -11.01 13.76
C ILE A 136 5.08 -12.15 14.72
N ASP A 137 5.27 -13.36 14.18
CA ASP A 137 5.71 -14.52 14.96
C ASP A 137 7.21 -14.45 15.30
N SER A 138 8.04 -13.96 14.37
CA SER A 138 9.49 -13.81 14.56
C SER A 138 10.14 -12.88 13.54
N LEU A 139 11.19 -12.15 13.94
CA LEU A 139 12.00 -11.38 12.99
C LEU A 139 13.16 -12.21 12.42
N PRO A 140 13.51 -12.05 11.12
CA PRO A 140 12.84 -11.19 10.14
C PRO A 140 11.51 -11.80 9.65
N GLU A 141 10.52 -10.95 9.35
CA GLU A 141 9.19 -11.35 8.86
C GLU A 141 8.89 -10.71 7.49
N ASP A 142 8.31 -11.47 6.56
CA ASP A 142 7.92 -10.99 5.24
C ASP A 142 6.44 -10.61 5.24
N LEU A 143 6.15 -9.32 5.01
CA LEU A 143 4.80 -8.75 5.10
C LEU A 143 4.51 -7.89 3.87
N TYR A 144 3.33 -7.28 3.88
CA TYR A 144 2.87 -6.32 2.90
C TYR A 144 2.41 -5.06 3.63
N VAL A 145 2.80 -3.91 3.10
CA VAL A 145 2.14 -2.65 3.45
C VAL A 145 1.17 -2.34 2.33
N ILE A 146 -0.07 -2.03 2.70
CA ILE A 146 -1.16 -1.73 1.78
C ILE A 146 -1.64 -0.32 2.08
N ILE A 147 -1.77 0.51 1.05
CA ILE A 147 -2.55 1.74 1.13
C ILE A 147 -3.96 1.44 0.63
N GLU A 148 -4.96 1.96 1.33
CA GLU A 148 -6.33 2.08 0.86
C GLU A 148 -6.71 3.56 0.86
N ALA A 149 -6.97 4.11 -0.32
CA ALA A 149 -7.44 5.47 -0.51
C ALA A 149 -8.93 5.45 -0.82
N CYS A 150 -9.74 6.17 -0.05
CA CYS A 150 -11.20 6.17 -0.21
C CYS A 150 -11.80 7.57 -0.27
N ASN A 151 -12.74 7.76 -1.20
CA ASN A 151 -13.69 8.86 -1.20
C ASN A 151 -15.12 8.32 -1.10
N GLY A 152 -15.71 8.46 0.08
CA GLY A 152 -17.04 7.93 0.36
C GLY A 152 -17.07 6.41 0.33
N ALA A 153 -17.60 5.84 -0.76
CA ALA A 153 -17.70 4.39 -0.95
C ALA A 153 -16.82 3.87 -2.09
N ASP A 154 -16.13 4.77 -2.78
CA ASP A 154 -15.15 4.39 -3.79
C ASP A 154 -13.77 4.35 -3.14
N CYS A 155 -13.05 3.26 -3.39
CA CYS A 155 -11.76 2.99 -2.77
C CYS A 155 -10.84 2.30 -3.77
N ASP A 156 -9.57 2.66 -3.74
CA ASP A 156 -8.51 2.00 -4.46
C ASP A 156 -7.39 1.56 -3.52
N THR A 157 -6.70 0.49 -3.89
CA THR A 157 -5.68 -0.14 -3.04
C THR A 157 -4.42 -0.47 -3.81
N GLU A 158 -3.28 -0.13 -3.25
CA GLU A 158 -1.96 -0.51 -3.76
C GLU A 158 -1.12 -1.17 -2.67
N VAL A 159 -0.15 -1.99 -3.09
CA VAL A 159 0.59 -2.86 -2.17
C VAL A 159 2.09 -2.88 -2.43
N VAL A 160 2.87 -2.78 -1.35
CA VAL A 160 4.33 -2.88 -1.36
C VAL A 160 4.77 -4.05 -0.46
N PRO A 161 5.54 -5.03 -0.99
CA PRO A 161 6.08 -6.09 -0.16
C PRO A 161 7.27 -5.59 0.67
N VAL A 162 7.25 -5.88 1.97
CA VAL A 162 8.25 -5.43 2.94
C VAL A 162 8.86 -6.60 3.71
N ARG A 163 10.01 -6.35 4.34
CA ARG A 163 10.64 -7.25 5.31
C ARG A 163 10.97 -6.47 6.58
N LEU A 164 10.37 -6.86 7.70
CA LEU A 164 10.65 -6.27 9.02
C LEU A 164 11.82 -7.00 9.68
N ARG A 165 12.71 -6.27 10.38
CA ARG A 165 13.92 -6.83 11.03
C ARG A 165 14.29 -6.19 12.36
#